data_AF-A0A540VI22-F1
#
_entry.id   AF-A0A540VI22-F1
#
_cell.length_a   1.000
_cell.length_b   1.000
_cell.length_c   1.000
_cell.angle_alpha   90.00
_cell.angle_beta   90.00
_cell.angle_gamma   90.00
#
_symmetry.space_group_name_H-M   'P 1'
#
loop_
_entity.id
_entity.type
_entity.pdbx_description
1 polymer ?
#
loop_
_entity_poly.entity_id
_entity_poly.type
_entity_poly.pdbx_seq_one_letter_code
_entity_poly.pdbx_strand_id
1 'polypeptide(L)'
;MREPEKRLARGPAAAAILAGAVASATLGILTVIAARLPQADHLLNWYPPAGSLSGRTLATTLIWLASWWLLHRRWRERDVPLGRIALWAGWLLALGLLLTFPPIYQWLAG
;
A
#
# COMPACT_ATOMS: atom_id res chain seq x y z
N MET A 1 1.62 24.03 36.42
CA MET A 1 2.53 22.91 36.09
C MET A 1 1.95 22.22 34.88
N ARG A 2 2.59 22.28 33.71
CA ARG A 2 2.14 21.52 32.51
C ARG A 2 2.75 20.12 32.65
N GLU A 3 1.90 19.10 32.68
CA GLU A 3 2.31 17.69 32.62
C GLU A 3 3.38 17.52 31.52
N PRO A 4 4.46 16.73 31.74
CA PRO A 4 5.41 16.44 30.68
C PRO A 4 4.66 15.70 29.57
N GLU A 5 4.39 16.40 28.47
CA GLU A 5 3.77 15.84 27.28
C GLU A 5 4.58 14.60 26.89
N LYS A 6 4.01 13.40 27.09
CA LYS A 6 4.59 12.16 26.60
C LYS A 6 4.79 12.37 25.11
N ARG A 7 6.05 12.62 24.69
CA ARG A 7 6.44 12.58 23.28
C ARG A 7 6.21 11.15 22.83
N LEU A 8 5.00 10.88 22.34
CA LEU A 8 4.65 9.60 21.76
C LEU A 8 5.66 9.37 20.63
N ALA A 9 6.38 8.26 20.70
CA ALA A 9 7.27 7.86 19.63
C ALA A 9 6.47 7.88 18.32
N ARG A 10 6.93 8.66 17.35
CA ARG A 10 6.23 8.86 16.07
C ARG A 10 6.38 7.67 15.13
N GLY A 11 7.28 6.76 15.44
CA GLY A 11 7.62 5.56 14.68
C GLY A 11 6.46 4.63 14.35
N PRO A 12 5.66 4.17 15.34
CA PRO A 12 4.48 3.34 15.07
C PRO A 12 3.48 3.98 14.11
N ALA A 13 3.19 5.28 14.28
CA ALA A 13 2.25 5.99 13.40
C ALA A 13 2.80 6.14 11.98
N ALA A 14 4.08 6.49 11.86
CA ALA A 14 4.74 6.61 10.56
C ALA A 14 4.82 5.28 9.81
N ALA A 15 5.04 4.17 10.53
CA ALA A 15 5.02 2.82 9.97
C ALA A 15 3.65 2.46 9.39
N ALA A 16 2.56 2.79 10.10
CA ALA A 16 1.20 2.53 9.61
C ALA A 16 0.87 3.35 8.34
N ILE A 17 1.22 4.64 8.34
CA ILE A 17 1.00 5.53 7.19
C ILE A 17 1.74 5.02 5.95
N LEU A 18 3.04 4.72 6.09
CA LEU A 18 3.85 4.26 4.97
C LEU A 18 3.41 2.88 4.48
N ALA A 19 3.08 1.95 5.38
CA ALA A 19 2.57 0.64 4.99
C ALA A 19 1.26 0.75 4.20
N GLY A 20 0.32 1.62 4.63
CA GLY A 20 -0.91 1.89 3.90
C GLY A 20 -0.64 2.38 2.47
N ALA A 21 0.30 3.32 2.31
CA ALA A 21 0.67 3.83 0.99
C ALA A 21 1.34 2.78 0.10
N VAL A 22 2.18 1.91 0.67
CA VAL A 22 2.76 0.75 -0.05
C VAL A 22 1.64 -0.15 -0.57
N ALA A 23 0.63 -0.45 0.25
CA ALA A 23 -0.51 -1.26 -0.17
C ALA A 23 -1.29 -0.61 -1.32
N SER A 24 -1.51 0.70 -1.27
CA SER A 24 -2.15 1.44 -2.37
C SER A 24 -1.34 1.32 -3.67
N ALA A 25 -0.02 1.49 -3.62
CA ALA A 25 0.85 1.32 -4.79
C ALA A 25 0.82 -0.13 -5.31
N THR A 26 0.88 -1.12 -4.43
CA THR A 26 0.77 -2.55 -4.77
C THR A 26 -0.52 -2.85 -5.51
N LEU A 27 -1.67 -2.35 -5.02
CA LEU A 27 -2.96 -2.59 -5.67
C LEU A 27 -3.00 -2.00 -7.09
N GLY A 28 -2.48 -0.79 -7.28
CA GLY A 28 -2.37 -0.16 -8.59
C GLY A 28 -1.49 -0.98 -9.54
N ILE A 29 -0.32 -1.42 -9.07
CA ILE A 29 0.60 -2.27 -9.86
C ILE A 29 -0.08 -3.58 -10.27
N LEU A 30 -0.75 -4.27 -9.34
CA LEU A 30 -1.49 -5.51 -9.63
C LEU A 30 -2.61 -5.29 -10.64
N THR A 31 -3.25 -4.11 -10.62
CA THR A 31 -4.29 -3.74 -11.58
C THR A 31 -3.73 -3.63 -13.00
N VAL A 32 -2.60 -2.95 -13.18
CA VAL A 32 -1.91 -2.85 -14.48
C VAL A 32 -1.43 -4.23 -14.95
N ILE A 33 -0.81 -5.02 -14.06
CA ILE A 33 -0.30 -6.36 -14.41
C ILE A 33 -1.43 -7.26 -14.92
N ALA A 34 -2.55 -7.31 -14.21
CA ALA A 34 -3.65 -8.18 -14.57
C ALA A 34 -4.43 -7.66 -15.80
N ALA A 35 -4.43 -6.35 -16.06
CA ALA A 35 -4.92 -5.81 -17.34
C ALA A 35 -4.03 -6.22 -18.53
N ARG A 36 -2.72 -6.33 -18.32
CA ARG A 36 -1.75 -6.66 -19.38
C ARG A 36 -1.55 -8.16 -19.61
N LEU A 37 -1.70 -8.98 -18.57
CA LEU A 37 -1.42 -10.42 -18.59
C LEU A 37 -2.66 -11.23 -18.21
N PRO A 38 -3.36 -11.86 -19.18
CA PRO A 38 -4.53 -12.70 -18.91
C PRO A 38 -4.24 -13.88 -17.96
N GLN A 39 -3.00 -14.40 -17.98
CA GLN A 39 -2.55 -15.46 -17.09
C GLN A 39 -2.51 -15.00 -15.63
N ALA A 40 -2.05 -13.77 -15.38
CA ALA A 40 -2.07 -13.20 -14.03
C ALA A 40 -3.51 -12.97 -13.57
N ASP A 41 -4.38 -12.46 -14.45
CA ASP A 41 -5.80 -12.27 -14.12
C ASP A 41 -6.48 -13.58 -13.69
N HIS A 42 -6.22 -14.68 -14.40
CA HIS A 42 -6.75 -16.00 -14.04
C HIS A 42 -6.15 -16.56 -12.73
N LEU A 43 -4.85 -16.38 -12.49
CA LEU A 43 -4.19 -16.84 -11.25
C LEU A 43 -4.73 -16.11 -9.99
N LEU A 44 -5.17 -14.87 -10.14
CA LEU A 44 -5.76 -14.08 -9.06
C LEU A 44 -7.29 -14.27 -8.94
N ASN A 45 -7.92 -15.04 -9.83
CA ASN A 45 -9.36 -15.34 -9.76
C ASN A 45 -9.64 -16.50 -8.79
N TRP A 46 -9.64 -16.22 -7.49
CA TRP A 46 -9.90 -17.23 -6.46
C TRP A 46 -11.39 -17.42 -6.17
N TYR A 47 -12.21 -16.42 -6.51
CA TYR A 47 -13.65 -16.46 -6.36
C TYR A 47 -14.34 -15.98 -7.65
N PRO A 48 -14.90 -16.89 -8.47
CA PRO A 48 -15.44 -16.57 -9.79
C PRO A 48 -16.44 -15.41 -9.83
N PRO A 49 -17.35 -15.24 -8.85
CA PRO A 49 -18.28 -14.10 -8.85
C PRO A 49 -17.62 -12.73 -8.65
N ALA A 50 -16.45 -12.67 -8.01
CA ALA A 50 -15.68 -11.45 -7.81
C ALA A 50 -14.54 -11.28 -8.85
N GLY A 51 -14.23 -12.34 -9.60
CA GLY A 51 -13.11 -12.37 -10.54
C GLY A 51 -11.76 -12.20 -9.86
N SER A 52 -10.79 -11.69 -10.62
CA SER A 52 -9.41 -11.46 -10.18
C SER A 52 -9.27 -10.39 -9.09
N LEU A 53 -10.30 -9.59 -8.84
CA LEU A 53 -10.33 -8.58 -7.79
C LEU A 53 -10.12 -9.19 -6.39
N SER A 54 -10.68 -10.39 -6.18
CA SER A 54 -10.55 -11.15 -4.93
C SER A 54 -9.08 -11.44 -4.60
N GLY A 55 -8.34 -12.04 -5.53
CA GLY A 55 -6.92 -12.34 -5.35
C GLY A 55 -6.06 -11.08 -5.23
N ARG A 56 -6.34 -10.04 -6.02
CA ARG A 56 -5.60 -8.76 -5.94
C ARG A 56 -5.71 -8.13 -4.55
N THR A 57 -6.92 -8.17 -3.97
CA THR A 57 -7.19 -7.61 -2.64
C THR A 57 -6.50 -8.42 -1.54
N LEU A 58 -6.51 -9.75 -1.65
CA LEU A 58 -5.80 -10.65 -0.73
C LEU A 58 -4.28 -10.45 -0.79
N ALA A 59 -3.70 -10.44 -1.98
CA ALA A 59 -2.26 -10.20 -2.16
C ALA A 59 -1.85 -8.82 -1.61
N THR A 60 -2.64 -7.79 -1.90
CA THR A 60 -2.43 -6.43 -1.37
C THR A 60 -2.48 -6.42 0.16
N THR A 61 -3.44 -7.11 0.76
CA THR A 61 -3.59 -7.19 2.23
C THR A 61 -2.39 -7.89 2.87
N LEU A 62 -1.89 -8.98 2.28
CA LEU A 62 -0.70 -9.69 2.76
C LEU A 62 0.54 -8.80 2.70
N ILE A 63 0.73 -8.06 1.59
CA ILE A 63 1.86 -7.13 1.42
C ILE A 63 1.77 -5.97 2.42
N TRP A 64 0.56 -5.45 2.65
CA TRP A 64 0.31 -4.43 3.68
C TRP A 64 0.72 -4.92 5.07
N LEU A 65 0.25 -6.10 5.47
CA LEU A 65 0.57 -6.70 6.78
C LEU A 65 2.07 -6.95 6.95
N ALA A 66 2.72 -7.52 5.93
CA ALA A 66 4.16 -7.78 5.94
C ALA A 66 4.96 -6.47 6.05
N SER A 67 4.58 -5.46 5.28
CA SER A 67 5.22 -4.14 5.29
C SER A 67 5.04 -3.47 6.65
N TRP A 68 3.80 -3.43 7.17
CA TRP A 68 3.52 -2.86 8.47
C TRP A 68 4.30 -3.55 9.58
N TRP A 69 4.32 -4.89 9.60
CA TRP A 69 5.04 -5.63 10.63
C TRP A 69 6.54 -5.32 10.61
N LEU A 70 7.16 -5.30 9.43
CA LEU A 70 8.58 -4.98 9.26
C LEU A 70 8.89 -3.54 9.72
N LEU A 71 8.12 -2.57 9.24
CA LEU A 71 8.30 -1.15 9.58
C LEU A 71 8.03 -0.90 11.06
N HIS A 72 6.96 -1.48 11.61
CA HIS A 72 6.61 -1.36 13.01
C HIS A 72 7.73 -1.92 13.88
N ARG A 73 8.21 -3.14 13.61
CA ARG A 73 9.34 -3.73 14.36
C ARG A 73 10.61 -2.88 14.27
N ARG A 74 10.84 -2.19 13.16
CA ARG A 74 12.03 -1.35 12.97
C ARG A 74 11.92 0.04 13.60
N TRP A 75 10.73 0.61 13.68
CA TRP A 75 10.51 1.99 14.10
C TRP A 75 9.77 2.14 15.43
N ARG A 76 9.31 1.05 16.06
CA ARG A 76 8.51 1.10 17.31
C ARG A 76 9.12 1.97 18.41
N GLU A 77 10.45 1.98 18.52
CA GLU A 77 11.19 2.73 19.54
C GLU A 77 11.92 3.96 18.98
N ARG A 78 11.75 4.27 17.69
CA ARG A 78 12.47 5.36 17.02
C ARG A 78 11.59 6.59 16.83
N ASP A 79 12.17 7.76 17.07
CA ASP A 79 11.57 9.01 16.60
C ASP A 79 11.96 9.20 15.13
N VAL A 80 10.96 9.16 14.25
CA VAL A 80 11.14 9.24 12.80
C VAL A 80 10.51 10.53 12.27
N PRO A 81 11.09 11.14 11.22
CA PRO A 81 10.57 12.38 10.67
C PRO A 81 9.25 12.13 9.91
N LEU A 82 8.12 12.25 10.63
CA LEU A 82 6.77 12.04 10.10
C LEU A 82 6.50 12.84 8.82
N GLY A 83 6.95 14.09 8.73
CA GLY A 83 6.71 14.93 7.54
C GLY A 83 7.32 14.33 6.27
N ARG A 84 8.54 13.79 6.35
CA ARG A 84 9.19 13.13 5.19
C ARG A 84 8.49 11.82 4.85
N ILE A 85 8.07 11.05 5.84
CA ILE A 85 7.39 9.77 5.63
C ILE A 85 6.00 10.00 5.03
N ALA A 86 5.26 10.99 5.52
CA ALA A 86 3.97 11.38 4.97
C ALA A 86 4.09 11.87 3.52
N LEU A 87 5.15 12.60 3.17
CA LEU A 87 5.40 12.99 1.78
C LEU A 87 5.60 11.77 0.87
N TRP A 88 6.45 10.82 1.27
CA TRP A 88 6.65 9.58 0.51
C TRP A 88 5.39 8.73 0.43
N ALA A 89 4.64 8.64 1.53
CA ALA A 89 3.35 7.96 1.56
C ALA A 89 2.34 8.64 0.63
N GLY A 90 2.32 9.97 0.58
CA GLY A 90 1.48 10.73 -0.34
C GLY A 90 1.81 10.43 -1.81
N TRP A 91 3.10 10.35 -2.16
CA TRP A 91 3.52 9.96 -3.51
C TRP A 91 3.15 8.53 -3.88
N LEU A 92 3.37 7.57 -2.97
CA LEU A 92 2.98 6.17 -3.17
C LEU A 92 1.46 6.01 -3.29
N LEU A 93 0.71 6.75 -2.49
CA LEU A 93 -0.75 6.78 -2.55
C LEU A 93 -1.22 7.36 -3.89
N ALA A 94 -0.69 8.52 -4.29
CA ALA A 94 -1.03 9.16 -5.56
C ALA A 94 -0.70 8.23 -6.74
N LEU A 95 0.46 7.58 -6.73
CA LEU A 95 0.85 6.61 -7.73
C LEU A 95 -0.13 5.42 -7.77
N GLY A 96 -0.42 4.80 -6.63
CA GLY A 96 -1.37 3.69 -6.54
C GLY A 96 -2.77 4.05 -7.05
N LEU A 97 -3.22 5.26 -6.72
CA LEU A 97 -4.50 5.79 -7.19
C LEU A 97 -4.48 5.93 -8.71
N LEU A 98 -3.48 6.63 -9.27
CA LEU A 98 -3.31 6.83 -10.70
C LEU A 98 -3.29 5.50 -11.46
N LEU A 99 -2.56 4.50 -10.98
CA LEU A 99 -2.52 3.18 -11.61
C LEU A 99 -3.85 2.41 -11.55
N THR A 100 -4.79 2.80 -10.69
CA THR A 100 -6.11 2.17 -10.58
C THR A 100 -7.14 2.84 -11.51
N PHE A 101 -6.85 4.02 -12.05
CA PHE A 101 -7.76 4.70 -12.97
C PHE A 101 -7.77 4.04 -14.37
N PRO A 102 -8.95 3.75 -14.95
CA PRO A 102 -9.07 3.09 -16.26
C PRO A 102 -8.25 3.69 -17.39
N PRO A 103 -8.27 5.02 -17.62
CA PRO A 103 -7.50 5.61 -18.70
C PRO A 103 -5.98 5.35 -18.57
N ILE A 104 -5.47 5.27 -17.35
CA ILE A 104 -4.04 5.13 -17.08
C ILE A 104 -3.61 3.68 -17.23
N TYR A 105 -4.29 2.73 -16.57
CA TYR A 105 -3.86 1.33 -16.69
C TYR A 105 -4.13 0.74 -18.07
N GLN A 106 -5.18 1.18 -18.77
CA GLN A 106 -5.43 0.75 -20.16
C GLN A 106 -4.34 1.26 -21.08
N TRP A 107 -3.94 2.52 -20.94
CA TRP A 107 -2.83 3.09 -21.70
C TRP A 107 -1.50 2.36 -21.43
N LEU A 108 -1.24 1.94 -20.18
CA LEU A 108 -0.06 1.16 -19.82
C LEU A 108 -0.14 -0.32 -20.25
N ALA A 109 -1.34 -0.88 -20.37
CA ALA A 109 -1.55 -2.27 -20.77
C ALA A 109 -1.29 -2.49 -22.27
N GLY A 110 -1.55 -1.47 -23.11
CA GLY A 110 -1.32 -1.51 -24.56
C GLY A 110 -2.58 -1.83 -25.34
#